data_AF-A0A0M9ZTU5-F1
#
_entry.id   AF-A0A0M9ZTU5-F1
#
_cell.length_a   1.000
_cell.length_b   1.000
_cell.length_c   1.000
_cell.angle_alpha   90.00
_cell.angle_beta   90.00
_cell.angle_gamma   90.00
#
_symmetry.space_group_name_H-M   'P 1'
#
loop_
_entity.id
_entity.type
_entity.pdbx_description
1 polymer ?
#
loop_
_entity_poly.entity_id
_entity_poly.type
_entity_poly.pdbx_seq_one_letter_code
_entity_poly.pdbx_strand_id
1 'polypeptide(L)'
;MPRISDADRARNEEAIRAAMDRLLRGELPPGGKCDLKTLAAEAGVTRTGFYPKKNRDGTTRPGPYQHLGEEFERRLKAQRDAGEVPDPRTAQMERLKAQVAELKERLAKRDEALAELTAFKTLAVSRLTAQHEEIERLREQAATAGNVRRLPAARSGTTPYGSCS
;
A
#
# COMPACT_ATOMS: atom_id res chain seq x y z
N MET A 1 14.77 10.90 45.84
CA MET A 1 15.64 10.42 44.75
C MET A 1 17.08 10.76 45.12
N PRO A 2 18.01 9.80 45.09
CA PRO A 2 19.40 10.09 45.38
C PRO A 2 19.90 11.14 44.37
N ARG A 3 20.66 12.12 44.85
CA ARG A 3 21.30 13.12 43.99
C ARG A 3 22.34 12.36 43.15
N ILE A 4 22.10 12.28 41.84
CA ILE A 4 23.10 11.82 40.87
C ILE A 4 24.37 12.65 41.12
N SER A 5 25.52 12.00 41.28
CA SER A 5 26.77 12.74 41.48
C SER A 5 27.11 13.52 40.19
N ASP A 6 27.87 14.61 40.29
CA ASP A 6 28.24 15.38 39.09
C ASP A 6 29.02 14.53 38.08
N ALA A 7 29.80 13.56 38.57
CA ALA A 7 30.48 12.57 37.74
C ALA A 7 29.49 11.64 37.01
N ASP A 8 28.46 11.14 37.69
CA ASP A 8 27.42 10.31 37.06
C ASP A 8 26.64 11.12 36.01
N ARG A 9 26.36 12.40 36.29
CA ARG A 9 25.68 13.30 35.36
C ARG A 9 26.52 13.52 34.11
N ALA A 10 27.80 13.83 34.26
CA ALA A 10 28.71 14.03 33.12
C ALA A 10 28.80 12.77 32.24
N ARG A 11 28.94 11.58 32.84
CA ARG A 11 28.94 10.31 32.09
C ARG A 11 27.63 10.06 31.34
N ASN A 12 26.50 10.37 31.96
CA ASN A 12 25.20 10.24 31.30
C ASN A 12 25.04 11.24 30.14
N GLU A 13 25.50 12.48 30.30
CA GLU A 13 25.46 13.46 29.20
C GLU A 13 26.34 13.03 28.02
N GLU A 14 27.52 12.48 28.27
CA GLU A 14 28.39 11.91 27.23
C GLU A 14 27.71 10.73 26.52
N ALA A 15 27.11 9.80 27.27
CA ALA A 15 26.36 8.68 26.71
C ALA A 15 25.17 9.14 25.86
N ILE A 16 24.44 10.17 26.30
CA ILE A 16 23.33 10.77 25.53
C ILE A 16 23.84 11.39 24.24
N ARG A 17 24.93 12.16 24.26
CA ARG A 17 25.50 12.77 23.04
C ARG A 17 25.96 11.70 22.04
N ALA A 18 26.66 10.68 22.52
CA ALA A 18 27.10 9.56 21.68
C ALA A 18 25.91 8.80 21.06
N ALA A 19 24.87 8.51 21.84
CA ALA A 19 23.65 7.87 21.33
C ALA A 19 22.91 8.78 20.32
N MET A 20 22.83 10.08 20.57
CA MET A 20 22.25 11.07 19.66
C MET A 20 22.95 11.06 18.30
N ASP A 21 24.29 11.07 18.27
CA ASP A 21 25.03 11.05 17.01
C ASP A 21 24.81 9.75 16.22
N ARG A 22 24.75 8.58 16.89
CA ARG A 22 24.42 7.31 16.22
C ARG A 22 23.02 7.35 15.61
N LEU A 23 22.01 7.77 16.38
CA LEU A 23 20.63 7.80 15.91
C LEU A 23 20.43 8.78 14.74
N LEU A 24 21.08 9.95 14.77
CA LEU A 24 21.01 10.93 13.68
C LEU A 24 21.76 10.48 12.40
N ARG A 25 22.70 9.54 12.50
CA ARG A 25 23.30 8.86 11.33
C ARG A 25 22.42 7.71 10.79
N GLY A 26 21.32 7.38 11.47
CA GLY A 26 20.46 6.25 11.12
C GLY A 26 20.95 4.90 11.62
N GLU A 27 21.94 4.87 12.52
CA GLU A 27 22.38 3.65 13.24
C GLU A 27 21.36 3.31 14.34
N LEU A 28 20.17 2.89 13.92
CA LEU A 28 19.07 2.60 14.83
C LEU A 28 19.18 1.16 15.37
N PRO A 29 18.96 0.95 16.68
CA PRO A 29 18.89 -0.39 17.24
C PRO A 29 17.67 -1.15 16.68
N PRO A 30 17.69 -2.51 16.66
CA PRO A 30 16.58 -3.31 16.16
C PRO A 30 15.23 -2.91 16.78
N GLY A 31 14.27 -2.53 15.95
CA GLY A 31 12.94 -2.07 16.38
C GLY A 31 12.88 -0.63 16.94
N GLY A 32 14.01 -0.02 17.29
CA GLY A 32 14.10 1.36 17.80
C GLY A 32 13.96 2.40 16.70
N LYS A 33 13.43 3.59 17.03
CA LYS A 33 13.16 4.72 16.11
C LYS A 33 14.17 5.84 16.35
N CYS A 34 14.31 6.76 15.40
CA CYS A 34 15.00 8.02 15.66
C CYS A 34 14.12 8.95 16.52
N ASP A 35 13.92 8.60 17.80
CA ASP A 35 13.08 9.34 18.76
C ASP A 35 13.71 9.41 20.17
N LEU A 36 13.16 10.28 21.03
CA LEU A 36 13.65 10.46 22.41
C LEU A 36 13.52 9.21 23.29
N LYS A 37 12.61 8.28 22.95
CA LYS A 37 12.44 7.04 23.72
C LYS A 37 13.62 6.11 23.46
N THR A 38 13.99 5.93 22.20
CA THR A 38 15.17 5.16 21.83
C THR A 38 16.45 5.84 22.29
N LEU A 39 16.54 7.18 22.22
CA LEU A 39 17.68 7.92 22.79
C LEU A 39 17.86 7.63 24.29
N ALA A 40 16.77 7.65 25.06
CA ALA A 40 16.81 7.35 26.49
C ALA A 40 17.32 5.92 26.76
N ALA A 41 16.78 4.95 26.02
CA ALA A 41 17.13 3.54 26.16
C ALA A 41 18.61 3.27 25.81
N GLU A 42 19.08 3.82 24.68
CA GLU A 42 20.46 3.67 24.21
C GLU A 42 21.48 4.36 25.14
N ALA A 43 21.10 5.48 25.75
CA ALA A 43 21.96 6.20 26.70
C ALA A 43 21.87 5.65 28.14
N GLY A 44 21.03 4.64 28.40
CA GLY A 44 20.84 4.08 29.75
C GLY A 44 20.18 5.04 30.75
N VAL A 45 19.48 6.07 30.28
CA VAL A 45 18.83 7.07 31.13
C VAL A 45 17.31 6.94 31.10
N THR A 46 16.67 7.43 32.16
CA THR A 46 15.20 7.48 32.19
C THR A 46 14.67 8.55 31.24
N ARG A 47 13.63 8.20 30.45
CA ARG A 47 12.99 9.15 29.50
C ARG A 47 12.50 10.44 30.18
N THR A 48 12.10 10.36 31.44
CA THR A 48 11.67 11.51 32.25
C THR A 48 12.79 12.51 32.53
N GLY A 49 14.06 12.15 32.28
CA GLY A 49 15.20 13.05 32.37
C GLY A 49 15.22 14.16 31.31
N PHE A 50 14.54 13.95 30.18
CA PHE A 50 14.44 14.92 29.08
C PHE A 50 13.30 15.93 29.25
N TYR A 51 12.38 15.71 30.20
CA TYR A 51 11.21 16.56 30.38
C TYR A 51 11.35 17.45 31.62
N PRO A 52 10.70 18.63 31.62
CA PRO A 52 10.57 19.45 32.82
C PRO A 52 9.90 18.66 33.96
N LYS A 53 10.32 18.96 35.19
CA LYS A 53 9.78 18.36 36.41
C LYS A 53 9.10 19.43 37.26
N LYS A 54 8.02 19.06 37.95
CA LYS A 54 7.38 19.94 38.93
C LYS A 54 8.07 19.80 40.29
N ASN A 55 8.39 20.93 40.89
CA ASN A 55 8.85 21.03 42.26
C ASN A 55 7.66 20.90 43.23
N ARG A 56 7.96 20.69 44.52
CA ARG A 56 6.94 20.53 45.58
C ARG A 56 6.10 21.80 45.78
N ASP A 57 6.66 22.96 45.45
CA ASP A 57 6.01 24.28 45.49
C ASP A 57 5.19 24.60 44.22
N GLY A 58 5.08 23.66 43.28
CA GLY A 58 4.35 23.83 42.02
C GLY A 58 5.15 24.51 40.90
N THR A 59 6.38 24.98 41.16
CA THR A 59 7.24 25.57 40.14
C THR A 59 7.79 24.51 39.18
N THR A 60 8.11 24.90 37.94
CA THR A 60 8.69 23.99 36.94
C THR A 60 10.20 24.13 36.92
N ARG A 61 10.91 23.02 37.04
CA ARG A 61 12.36 22.93 36.91
C ARG A 61 12.71 22.15 35.64
N PRO A 62 13.75 22.55 34.88
CA PRO A 62 14.19 21.75 33.75
C PRO A 62 14.64 20.34 34.18
N GLY A 63 14.39 19.37 33.31
CA GLY A 63 14.91 18.02 33.46
C GLY A 63 16.45 18.01 33.44
N PRO A 64 17.11 17.03 34.09
CA PRO A 64 18.57 16.96 34.14
C PRO A 64 19.23 16.95 32.75
N TYR A 65 18.55 16.39 31.75
CA TYR A 65 19.04 16.27 30.37
C TYR A 65 18.11 16.93 29.35
N GLN A 66 17.21 17.82 29.78
CA GLN A 66 16.23 18.44 28.90
C GLN A 66 16.87 19.14 27.70
N HIS A 67 17.93 19.89 27.93
CA HIS A 67 18.68 20.59 26.88
C HIS A 67 19.22 19.65 25.79
N LEU A 68 19.62 18.42 26.14
CA LEU A 68 20.07 17.42 25.17
C LEU A 68 18.89 16.83 24.37
N GLY A 69 17.72 16.71 25.00
CA GLY A 69 16.50 16.33 24.30
C GLY A 69 16.08 17.38 23.27
N GLU A 70 16.10 18.65 23.66
CA GLU A 70 15.81 19.79 22.77
C GLU A 70 16.85 19.91 21.64
N GLU A 71 18.13 19.65 21.92
CA GLU A 71 19.17 19.57 20.90
C GLU A 71 18.90 18.45 19.89
N PHE A 72 18.60 17.25 20.37
CA PHE A 72 18.29 16.11 19.51
C PHE A 72 17.11 16.41 18.58
N GLU A 73 16.02 16.96 19.12
CA GLU A 73 14.84 17.33 18.33
C GLU A 73 15.16 18.42 17.30
N ARG A 74 15.95 19.44 17.67
CA ARG A 74 16.39 20.49 16.76
C ARG A 74 17.24 19.93 15.62
N ARG A 75 18.21 19.05 15.91
CA ARG A 75 19.07 18.42 14.89
C ARG A 75 18.28 17.48 13.98
N LEU A 76 17.38 16.68 14.55
CA LEU A 76 16.49 15.81 13.79
C LEU A 76 15.56 16.60 12.87
N LYS A 77 15.04 17.73 13.34
CA LYS A 77 14.25 18.65 12.52
C LYS A 77 15.08 19.23 11.37
N ALA A 78 16.30 19.69 11.64
CA ALA A 78 17.18 20.23 10.60
C ALA A 78 17.51 19.19 9.51
N GLN A 79 17.77 17.94 9.88
CA GLN A 79 17.98 16.86 8.92
C GLN A 79 16.74 16.60 8.05
N ARG A 80 15.56 16.54 8.67
CA ARG A 80 14.29 16.39 7.92
C ARG A 80 14.03 17.56 6.99
N ASP A 81 14.27 18.78 7.44
CA ASP A 81 14.10 20.00 6.64
C ASP A 81 15.12 20.03 5.47
N ALA A 82 16.28 19.38 5.62
CA ALA A 82 17.28 19.15 4.56
C ALA A 82 16.97 17.93 3.65
N GLY A 83 15.87 17.21 3.89
CA GLY A 83 15.47 16.04 3.11
C GLY A 83 16.17 14.73 3.51
N GLU A 84 16.97 14.73 4.58
CA GLU A 84 17.52 13.51 5.15
C GLU A 84 16.44 12.78 5.95
N VAL A 85 16.39 11.45 5.81
CA VAL A 85 15.46 10.58 6.55
C VAL A 85 16.27 9.62 7.42
N PRO A 86 16.60 10.00 8.66
CA PRO A 86 17.43 9.16 9.55
C PRO A 86 16.80 7.81 9.88
N ASP A 87 15.46 7.71 9.89
CA ASP A 87 14.77 6.42 10.07
C ASP A 87 14.32 5.85 8.71
N PRO A 88 15.01 4.82 8.18
CA PRO A 88 14.69 4.25 6.87
C PRO A 88 13.28 3.68 6.80
N ARG A 89 12.66 3.33 7.94
CA ARG A 89 11.28 2.83 7.96
C ARG A 89 10.27 3.91 7.62
N THR A 90 10.55 5.19 7.86
CA THR A 90 9.66 6.27 7.46
C THR A 90 9.55 6.30 5.93
N ALA A 91 10.68 6.24 5.22
CA ALA A 91 10.67 6.15 3.76
C ALA A 91 9.99 4.87 3.26
N GLN A 92 10.23 3.73 3.92
CA GLN A 92 9.55 2.47 3.58
C GLN A 92 8.04 2.55 3.80
N MET A 93 7.58 3.17 4.89
CA MET A 93 6.16 3.36 5.17
C MET A 93 5.48 4.20 4.09
N GLU A 94 6.09 5.31 3.67
CA GLU A 94 5.52 6.15 2.61
C GLU A 94 5.50 5.42 1.27
N ARG A 95 6.56 4.69 0.91
CA ARG A 95 6.58 3.83 -0.28
C ARG A 95 5.46 2.77 -0.22
N LEU A 96 5.29 2.10 0.91
CA LEU A 96 4.25 1.07 1.07
C LEU A 96 2.84 1.66 1.00
N LYS A 97 2.61 2.85 1.59
CA LYS A 97 1.33 3.55 1.45
C LYS A 97 1.02 3.87 -0.01
N ALA A 98 2.00 4.37 -0.77
CA ALA A 98 1.85 4.65 -2.18
C ALA A 98 1.52 3.37 -2.98
N GLN A 99 2.24 2.28 -2.73
CA GLN A 99 1.97 0.98 -3.37
C GLN A 99 0.58 0.45 -3.03
N VAL A 100 0.15 0.53 -1.76
CA VAL A 100 -1.19 0.10 -1.35
C VAL A 100 -2.27 0.94 -2.01
N ALA A 101 -2.06 2.25 -2.15
CA ALA A 101 -3.00 3.13 -2.85
C ALA A 101 -3.12 2.76 -4.34
N GLU A 102 -1.99 2.56 -5.02
CA GLU A 102 -1.95 2.14 -6.43
C GLU A 102 -2.63 0.77 -6.63
N LEU A 103 -2.34 -0.21 -5.76
CA LEU A 103 -2.95 -1.53 -5.84
C LEU A 103 -4.46 -1.49 -5.63
N LYS A 104 -4.94 -0.66 -4.70
CA LYS A 104 -6.39 -0.46 -4.49
C LYS A 104 -7.06 0.14 -5.72
N GLU A 105 -6.46 1.14 -6.34
CA GLU A 105 -7.00 1.75 -7.56
C GLU A 105 -7.05 0.73 -8.70
N ARG A 106 -5.97 -0.04 -8.89
CA ARG A 106 -5.91 -1.11 -9.90
C ARG A 106 -6.95 -2.18 -9.65
N LEU A 107 -7.16 -2.58 -8.39
CA LEU A 107 -8.17 -3.56 -8.04
C LEU A 107 -9.57 -3.05 -8.37
N ALA A 108 -9.90 -1.82 -7.96
CA ALA A 108 -11.20 -1.21 -8.27
C ALA A 108 -11.49 -1.16 -9.77
N LYS A 109 -10.51 -0.76 -10.60
CA LYS A 109 -10.65 -0.77 -12.07
C LYS A 109 -10.89 -2.17 -12.63
N ARG A 110 -10.25 -3.19 -12.07
CA ARG A 110 -10.46 -4.58 -12.51
C ARG A 110 -11.84 -5.10 -12.08
N ASP A 111 -12.29 -4.78 -10.89
CA ASP A 111 -13.60 -5.17 -10.39
C ASP A 111 -14.72 -4.54 -11.24
N GLU A 112 -14.57 -3.27 -11.62
CA GLU A 112 -15.48 -2.58 -12.54
C GLU A 112 -15.52 -3.27 -13.92
N ALA A 113 -14.35 -3.51 -14.53
CA ALA A 113 -14.27 -4.20 -15.83
C ALA A 113 -14.84 -5.63 -15.77
N LEU A 114 -14.65 -6.35 -14.66
CA LEU A 114 -15.23 -7.68 -14.46
C LEU A 114 -16.76 -7.61 -14.33
N ALA A 115 -17.29 -6.60 -13.64
CA ALA A 115 -18.73 -6.39 -13.53
C ALA A 115 -19.35 -6.11 -14.90
N GLU A 116 -18.75 -5.22 -15.69
CA GLU A 116 -19.19 -4.92 -17.06
C GLU A 116 -19.15 -6.15 -17.96
N LEU A 117 -18.05 -6.90 -17.95
CA LEU A 117 -17.91 -8.10 -18.76
C LEU A 117 -18.93 -9.18 -18.37
N THR A 118 -19.21 -9.31 -17.07
CA THR A 118 -20.20 -10.26 -16.56
C THR A 118 -21.61 -9.86 -16.97
N ALA A 119 -21.95 -8.57 -16.89
CA ALA A 119 -23.24 -8.04 -17.34
C ALA A 119 -23.42 -8.24 -18.85
N PHE A 120 -22.39 -7.91 -19.63
CA PHE A 120 -22.38 -8.11 -21.08
C PHE A 120 -22.56 -9.58 -21.46
N LYS A 121 -21.79 -10.48 -20.84
CA LYS A 121 -21.90 -11.93 -21.07
C LYS A 121 -23.30 -12.44 -20.79
N THR A 122 -23.88 -12.04 -19.66
CA THR A 122 -25.25 -12.44 -19.28
C THR A 122 -26.25 -12.01 -20.35
N LEU A 123 -26.21 -10.74 -20.75
CA LEU A 123 -27.10 -10.20 -21.79
C LEU A 123 -26.92 -10.91 -23.14
N ALA A 124 -25.68 -11.13 -23.56
CA ALA A 124 -25.37 -11.79 -24.84
C ALA A 124 -25.90 -13.22 -24.88
N VAL A 125 -25.70 -13.99 -23.79
CA VAL A 125 -26.22 -15.35 -23.69
C VAL A 125 -27.74 -15.36 -23.74
N SER A 126 -28.43 -14.51 -22.97
CA SER A 126 -29.89 -14.42 -22.99
C SER A 126 -30.46 -14.06 -24.37
N ARG A 127 -29.78 -13.18 -25.11
CA ARG A 127 -30.19 -12.84 -26.48
C ARG A 127 -30.00 -14.01 -27.45
N LEU A 128 -28.86 -14.70 -27.37
CA LEU A 128 -28.59 -15.87 -28.21
C LEU A 128 -29.58 -16.99 -27.94
N THR A 129 -29.93 -17.26 -26.68
CA THR A 129 -30.93 -18.27 -26.34
C THR A 129 -32.30 -17.90 -26.87
N ALA A 130 -32.75 -16.65 -26.67
CA ALA A 130 -34.03 -16.18 -27.20
C ALA A 130 -34.10 -16.23 -28.74
N GLN A 131 -33.01 -15.86 -29.43
CA GLN A 131 -32.92 -15.96 -30.88
C GLN A 131 -32.95 -17.42 -31.35
N HIS A 132 -32.27 -18.33 -30.64
CA HIS A 132 -32.27 -19.74 -30.97
C HIS A 132 -33.66 -20.36 -30.82
N GLU A 133 -34.35 -20.07 -29.71
CA GLU A 133 -35.73 -20.53 -29.46
C GLU A 133 -36.70 -20.03 -30.54
N GLU A 134 -36.57 -18.76 -30.96
CA GLU A 134 -37.41 -18.19 -32.01
C GLU A 134 -37.14 -18.85 -33.38
N ILE A 135 -35.88 -19.15 -33.71
CA ILE A 135 -35.54 -19.87 -34.94
C ILE A 135 -36.16 -21.26 -34.95
N GLU A 136 -36.08 -22.00 -33.83
CA GLU A 136 -36.70 -23.32 -33.73
C GLU A 136 -38.21 -23.25 -33.86
N ARG A 137 -38.87 -22.29 -33.19
CA ARG A 137 -40.31 -22.03 -33.32
C ARG A 137 -40.72 -21.76 -34.77
N LEU A 138 -39.98 -20.91 -35.48
CA LEU A 138 -40.24 -20.58 -36.89
C LEU A 138 -40.02 -21.79 -37.81
N ARG A 139 -39.00 -22.61 -37.54
CA ARG A 139 -38.76 -23.86 -38.29
C ARG A 139 -39.89 -24.86 -38.13
N GLU A 140 -40.39 -25.03 -36.90
CA GLU A 140 -41.55 -25.89 -36.62
C GLU A 140 -42.79 -25.42 -37.37
N GLN A 141 -43.12 -24.12 -37.29
CA GLN A 141 -44.26 -23.53 -38.00
C GLN A 141 -44.15 -23.71 -39.52
N ALA A 142 -42.97 -23.48 -40.09
CA ALA A 142 -42.72 -23.67 -41.52
C ALA A 142 -42.87 -25.14 -41.95
N ALA A 143 -42.46 -26.09 -41.10
CA ALA A 143 -42.65 -27.51 -41.34
C ALA A 143 -44.14 -27.92 -41.29
N THR A 144 -44.91 -27.39 -40.32
CA THR A 144 -46.34 -27.67 -40.19
C THR A 144 -47.17 -27.10 -41.34
N ALA A 145 -46.83 -25.90 -41.83
CA ALA A 145 -47.59 -25.24 -42.89
C ALA A 145 -47.40 -25.89 -44.28
N GLY A 146 -46.41 -26.78 -44.46
CA GLY A 146 -46.26 -27.65 -45.65
C GLY A 146 -45.91 -26.94 -46.96
N ASN A 147 -45.71 -25.64 -46.92
CA ASN A 147 -45.47 -24.72 -48.04
C ASN A 147 -43.98 -24.44 -48.30
N VAL A 148 -43.07 -25.05 -47.52
CA VAL A 148 -41.61 -24.95 -47.70
C VAL A 148 -41.05 -26.28 -48.19
N ARG A 149 -40.61 -26.33 -49.47
CA ARG A 149 -39.96 -27.52 -50.07
C ARG A 149 -38.46 -27.49 -49.82
N ARG A 150 -37.93 -28.48 -49.09
CA ARG A 150 -36.47 -28.64 -48.88
C ARG A 150 -35.81 -28.95 -50.23
N LEU A 151 -34.99 -28.02 -50.73
CA LEU A 151 -34.21 -28.27 -51.94
C LEU A 151 -33.13 -29.32 -51.62
N PRO A 152 -32.93 -30.34 -52.47
CA PRO A 152 -31.84 -31.29 -52.29
C PRO A 152 -30.51 -30.53 -52.33
N ALA A 153 -29.64 -30.81 -51.35
CA ALA A 153 -28.28 -30.30 -51.37
C ALA A 153 -27.64 -30.68 -52.70
N ALA A 154 -27.02 -29.71 -53.38
CA ALA A 154 -26.38 -29.93 -54.67
C ALA A 154 -25.44 -31.14 -54.55
N ARG A 155 -25.73 -32.22 -55.29
CA ARG A 155 -24.73 -33.26 -55.50
C ARG A 155 -23.55 -32.56 -56.14
N SER A 156 -22.36 -32.74 -55.57
CA SER A 156 -21.08 -32.37 -56.18
C SER A 156 -21.01 -33.04 -57.55
N GLY A 157 -21.53 -32.33 -58.55
CA GLY A 157 -21.57 -32.77 -59.93
C GLY A 157 -20.17 -32.67 -60.49
N THR A 158 -19.56 -33.83 -60.73
CA THR A 158 -18.44 -34.00 -61.63
C THR A 158 -18.76 -33.29 -62.94
N THR A 159 -18.06 -32.20 -63.24
CA THR A 159 -18.17 -31.50 -64.52
C THR A 159 -17.39 -32.29 -65.58
N PRO A 160 -18.00 -32.74 -66.68
CA PRO A 160 -17.26 -33.18 -67.84
C PRO A 160 -17.03 -31.94 -68.70
N TYR A 161 -15.99 -31.16 -68.40
CA TYR A 161 -15.54 -30.15 -69.36
C TYR A 161 -14.84 -30.87 -70.50
N GLY A 162 -15.51 -30.92 -71.66
CA GLY A 162 -14.95 -31.36 -72.92
C GLY A 162 -13.84 -30.41 -73.37
N SER A 163 -12.71 -31.00 -73.74
CA SER A 163 -11.57 -30.35 -74.38
C SER A 163 -11.98 -29.87 -75.78
N CYS A 164 -11.82 -28.58 -76.07
CA CYS A 164 -11.82 -28.06 -77.44
C CYS A 164 -10.39 -28.08 -78.00
N SER A 165 -10.18 -28.83 -79.07
CA SER A 165 -9.09 -28.69 -80.03
C SER A 165 -9.67 -28.83 -81.43
#